data_AF-A0A4Q2XC32-F1
#
_entry.id   AF-A0A4Q2XC32-F1
#
_cell.length_a   1.000
_cell.length_b   1.000
_cell.length_c   1.000
_cell.angle_alpha   90.00
_cell.angle_beta   90.00
_cell.angle_gamma   90.00
#
_symmetry.space_group_name_H-M   'P 1'
#
loop_
_entity.id
_entity.type
_entity.pdbx_description
1 polymer ?
#
loop_
_entity_poly.entity_id
_entity_poly.type
_entity_poly.pdbx_seq_one_letter_code
_entity_poly.pdbx_strand_id
1 'polypeptide(L)'
;MPAAYEAPQQPAYAPAGYEPLPQPTAAPAPAAYEPPPLSPQPSEQQPPVLLVPESVPSYSPALVRPEPRQLPQRSSSEPVAKQMPEPTPGGTSSKRSNPLPRHPRRKGPFARFMLLFLFLIASVALVFGVLTVLNNQTKDPAPAKPLLPPVTSSSLREGTPPTAPTALGKPNTTPETKTPVLPVPEPAQPQIVEPVPELPEGMEPVSPSSQAREVLDKFLAAKTLAERLPLIETKTAQAELEASCLARPLPAADKIYIDMQESIAIERVSDFYHSVDFIGENNQLIPHIILVRIRGASSPKVVVDPFLDTYGGRLAGYAKAPVDQAGVFQITVSALASCYNENVPNREKKLTLKLLPRDNEKAIAEAYFGRQSEIGLMLEDGTYSLSYGKAKACTVMLRWNKEDNPEKPYLEAIKLNRLDWNP
;
A
#
# COMPACT_ATOMS: atom_id res chain seq x y z
N MET A 1 -15.18 -43.07 -54.75
CA MET A 1 -15.49 -41.69 -55.16
C MET A 1 -16.23 -41.03 -54.01
N PRO A 2 -15.61 -40.08 -53.28
CA PRO A 2 -16.23 -39.45 -52.13
C PRO A 2 -17.00 -38.18 -52.52
N ALA A 3 -18.06 -37.93 -51.74
CA ALA A 3 -19.08 -36.92 -51.94
C ALA A 3 -18.56 -35.47 -51.81
N ALA A 4 -19.08 -34.59 -52.66
CA ALA A 4 -18.86 -33.15 -52.62
C ALA A 4 -19.66 -32.53 -51.47
N TYR A 5 -18.99 -31.72 -50.65
CA TYR A 5 -19.62 -30.90 -49.61
C TYR A 5 -20.23 -29.65 -50.26
N GLU A 6 -21.53 -29.49 -50.04
CA GLU A 6 -22.34 -28.34 -50.42
C GLU A 6 -22.17 -27.23 -49.37
N ALA A 7 -21.71 -26.05 -49.79
CA ALA A 7 -21.51 -24.90 -48.90
C ALA A 7 -22.84 -24.16 -48.67
N PRO A 8 -23.14 -23.69 -47.44
CA PRO A 8 -24.36 -22.95 -47.17
C PRO A 8 -24.30 -21.53 -47.77
N GLN A 9 -25.34 -21.17 -48.53
CA GLN A 9 -25.55 -19.83 -49.06
C GLN A 9 -25.81 -18.83 -47.91
N GLN A 10 -25.06 -17.73 -47.90
CA GLN A 10 -25.34 -16.59 -47.02
C GLN A 10 -26.54 -15.79 -47.55
N PRO A 11 -27.44 -15.31 -46.68
CA PRO A 11 -28.53 -14.44 -47.09
C PRO A 11 -28.02 -13.04 -47.49
N ALA A 12 -28.53 -12.55 -48.61
CA ALA A 12 -28.27 -11.20 -49.11
C ALA A 12 -28.86 -10.15 -48.16
N TYR A 13 -28.01 -9.29 -47.60
CA TYR A 13 -28.42 -8.10 -46.88
C TYR A 13 -28.85 -7.01 -47.89
N ALA A 14 -30.10 -6.56 -47.77
CA ALA A 14 -30.60 -5.39 -48.47
C ALA A 14 -29.98 -4.10 -47.86
N PRO A 15 -29.60 -3.11 -48.67
CA PRO A 15 -29.11 -1.84 -48.16
C PRO A 15 -30.25 -1.04 -47.52
N ALA A 16 -30.10 -0.68 -46.25
CA ALA A 16 -30.98 0.23 -45.56
C ALA A 16 -30.95 1.62 -46.24
N GLY A 17 -32.14 2.17 -46.49
CA GLY A 17 -32.31 3.51 -47.06
C GLY A 17 -31.71 4.56 -46.13
N TYR A 18 -30.91 5.45 -46.71
CA TYR A 18 -30.45 6.67 -46.05
C TYR A 18 -31.63 7.64 -45.94
N GLU A 19 -32.16 7.77 -44.73
CA GLU A 19 -33.06 8.88 -44.38
C GLU A 19 -32.17 10.10 -44.06
N PRO A 20 -32.28 11.23 -44.78
CA PRO A 20 -31.47 12.40 -44.52
C PRO A 20 -31.87 13.04 -43.18
N LEU A 21 -30.90 13.17 -42.28
CA LEU A 21 -31.04 13.88 -41.02
C LEU A 21 -31.51 15.33 -41.24
N PRO A 22 -32.45 15.86 -40.44
CA PRO A 22 -32.88 17.24 -40.53
C PRO A 22 -31.71 18.18 -40.21
N GLN A 23 -31.53 19.18 -41.07
CA GLN A 23 -30.54 20.24 -40.88
C GLN A 23 -30.81 21.01 -39.58
N PRO A 24 -29.79 21.29 -38.76
CA PRO A 24 -29.95 22.10 -37.56
C PRO A 24 -30.27 23.54 -37.95
N THR A 25 -31.46 24.00 -37.57
CA THR A 25 -31.87 25.40 -37.64
C THR A 25 -30.89 26.24 -36.80
N ALA A 26 -30.32 27.28 -37.42
CA ALA A 26 -29.40 28.20 -36.76
C ALA A 26 -30.04 28.77 -35.49
N ALA A 27 -29.32 28.63 -34.36
CA ALA A 27 -29.70 29.26 -33.10
C ALA A 27 -29.70 30.79 -33.26
N PRO A 28 -30.72 31.49 -32.74
CA PRO A 28 -30.73 32.95 -32.74
C PRO A 28 -29.57 33.49 -31.91
N ALA A 29 -28.98 34.59 -32.38
CA ALA A 29 -27.88 35.28 -31.72
C ALA A 29 -28.23 35.63 -30.26
N PRO A 30 -27.30 35.43 -29.31
CA PRO A 30 -27.53 35.82 -27.93
C PRO A 30 -27.73 37.34 -27.84
N ALA A 31 -28.80 37.75 -27.16
CA ALA A 31 -29.08 39.14 -26.84
C ALA A 31 -27.89 39.75 -26.09
N ALA A 32 -27.52 40.98 -26.46
CA ALA A 32 -26.49 41.76 -25.80
C ALA A 32 -26.83 41.87 -24.30
N TYR A 33 -25.94 41.34 -23.45
CA TYR A 33 -26.06 41.45 -22.02
C TYR A 33 -25.68 42.88 -21.62
N GLU A 34 -26.68 43.69 -21.29
CA GLU A 34 -26.47 44.99 -20.66
C GLU A 34 -26.03 44.74 -19.20
N PRO A 35 -24.83 45.17 -18.77
CA PRO A 35 -24.41 44.94 -17.39
C PRO A 35 -25.32 45.74 -16.44
N PRO A 36 -25.72 45.17 -15.29
CA PRO A 36 -26.51 45.88 -14.30
C PRO A 36 -25.71 47.09 -13.75
N PRO A 37 -26.39 48.18 -13.36
CA PRO A 37 -25.74 49.35 -12.80
C PRO A 37 -24.96 48.99 -11.53
N LEU A 38 -23.72 49.49 -11.46
CA LEU A 38 -22.84 49.39 -10.31
C LEU A 38 -23.56 49.85 -9.05
N SER A 39 -23.78 48.93 -8.12
CA SER A 39 -24.14 49.25 -6.74
C SER A 39 -23.05 50.15 -6.13
N PRO A 40 -23.42 51.20 -5.37
CA PRO A 40 -22.45 52.12 -4.78
C PRO A 40 -21.54 51.40 -3.79
N GLN A 41 -20.23 51.64 -3.94
CA GLN A 41 -19.20 51.22 -2.98
C GLN A 41 -19.56 51.69 -1.56
N PRO A 42 -19.48 50.79 -0.55
CA PRO A 42 -19.42 51.21 0.84
C PRO A 42 -18.16 52.03 1.08
N SER A 43 -18.34 53.22 1.65
CA SER A 43 -17.29 54.12 2.06
C SER A 43 -16.28 53.43 2.98
N GLU A 44 -14.98 53.60 2.70
CA GLU A 44 -13.89 53.27 3.62
C GLU A 44 -14.12 53.98 4.96
N GLN A 45 -14.53 53.23 5.98
CA GLN A 45 -14.42 53.66 7.36
C GLN A 45 -12.97 53.47 7.81
N GLN A 46 -12.27 54.59 7.98
CA GLN A 46 -11.00 54.63 8.71
C GLN A 46 -11.15 53.99 10.09
N PRO A 47 -10.24 53.09 10.50
CA PRO A 47 -10.21 52.63 11.88
C PRO A 47 -9.80 53.77 12.83
N PRO A 48 -10.34 53.81 14.05
CA PRO A 48 -10.03 54.86 15.02
C PRO A 48 -8.57 54.80 15.47
N VAL A 49 -7.96 55.98 15.52
CA VAL A 49 -6.65 56.25 16.09
C VAL A 49 -6.63 55.80 17.55
N LEU A 50 -5.86 54.75 17.82
CA LEU A 50 -5.60 54.27 19.17
C LEU A 50 -4.43 55.08 19.74
N LEU A 51 -4.74 55.89 20.75
CA LEU A 51 -3.79 56.69 21.52
C LEU A 51 -2.68 55.81 22.07
N VAL A 52 -1.43 56.18 21.74
CA VAL A 52 -0.19 55.66 22.32
C VAL A 52 -0.09 56.16 23.78
N PRO A 53 -0.02 55.27 24.79
CA PRO A 53 0.40 55.67 26.12
C PRO A 53 1.92 55.73 26.21
N GLU A 54 2.37 56.79 26.86
CA GLU A 54 3.70 57.13 27.36
C GLU A 54 4.59 55.93 27.77
N SER A 55 5.83 56.00 27.28
CA SER A 55 6.94 55.11 27.63
C SER A 55 7.40 55.32 29.08
N VAL A 56 7.26 54.27 29.90
CA VAL A 56 7.94 54.15 31.20
C VAL A 56 9.17 53.25 31.02
N PRO A 57 10.35 53.58 31.58
CA PRO A 57 11.57 52.81 31.36
C PRO A 57 11.61 51.60 32.28
N SER A 58 11.69 50.40 31.72
CA SER A 58 11.86 49.16 32.50
C SER A 58 12.94 48.27 31.88
N TYR A 59 14.11 48.33 32.53
CA TYR A 59 15.16 47.32 32.65
C TYR A 59 15.11 46.11 31.70
N SER A 60 16.04 46.09 30.74
CA SER A 60 16.44 44.89 30.01
C SER A 60 17.21 43.94 30.95
N PRO A 61 16.78 42.67 31.14
CA PRO A 61 17.67 41.66 31.67
C PRO A 61 18.70 41.26 30.60
N ALA A 62 19.95 41.16 31.04
CA ALA A 62 21.11 40.88 30.23
C ALA A 62 20.95 39.64 29.33
N LEU A 63 21.29 39.83 28.06
CA LEU A 63 21.50 38.79 27.05
C LEU A 63 22.68 37.91 27.50
N VAL A 64 22.40 36.81 28.19
CA VAL A 64 23.39 35.76 28.49
C VAL A 64 23.74 35.08 27.17
N ARG A 65 24.86 35.52 26.59
CA ARG A 65 25.54 34.88 25.46
C ARG A 65 26.19 33.58 25.97
N PRO A 66 25.78 32.39 25.50
CA PRO A 66 26.50 31.18 25.85
C PRO A 66 27.92 31.22 25.26
N GLU A 67 28.89 31.06 26.15
CA GLU A 67 30.32 30.99 25.88
C GLU A 67 30.63 29.79 24.96
N PRO A 68 31.45 29.95 23.90
CA PRO A 68 31.81 28.85 23.02
C PRO A 68 32.68 27.85 23.78
N ARG A 69 32.15 26.65 23.98
CA ARG A 69 32.85 25.48 24.52
C ARG A 69 34.09 25.20 23.66
N GLN A 70 35.27 25.50 24.18
CA GLN A 70 36.54 25.15 23.54
C GLN A 70 36.67 23.63 23.48
N LEU A 71 36.66 23.09 22.26
CA LEU A 71 37.07 21.71 22.00
C LEU A 71 38.58 21.59 22.28
N PRO A 72 39.06 20.45 22.81
CA PRO A 72 40.49 20.22 23.02
C PRO A 72 41.26 20.42 21.72
N GLN A 73 42.21 21.37 21.71
CA GLN A 73 43.18 21.51 20.64
C GLN A 73 43.99 20.23 20.53
N ARG A 74 43.74 19.45 19.48
CA ARG A 74 44.63 18.37 19.07
C ARG A 74 45.88 19.03 18.47
N SER A 75 47.02 18.73 19.06
CA SER A 75 48.33 19.13 18.56
C SER A 75 48.49 18.73 17.10
N SER A 76 48.86 19.70 16.28
CA SER A 76 49.31 19.53 14.91
C SER A 76 50.68 18.83 14.92
N SER A 77 50.68 17.49 14.89
CA SER A 77 51.81 16.74 14.37
C SER A 77 51.64 16.63 12.86
N GLU A 78 52.36 17.49 12.15
CA GLU A 78 52.67 17.44 10.74
C GLU A 78 53.04 16.00 10.30
N PRO A 79 52.24 15.34 9.43
CA PRO A 79 52.73 14.16 8.75
C PRO A 79 53.69 14.63 7.67
N VAL A 80 54.99 14.48 7.94
CA VAL A 80 56.08 14.53 6.96
C VAL A 80 55.63 13.82 5.69
N ALA A 81 55.33 14.59 4.65
CA ALA A 81 55.08 14.08 3.32
C ALA A 81 56.36 13.37 2.85
N LYS A 82 56.34 12.04 2.86
CA LYS A 82 57.37 11.26 2.17
C LYS A 82 57.31 11.64 0.69
N GLN A 83 58.38 12.28 0.27
CA GLN A 83 58.72 12.66 -1.10
C GLN A 83 58.44 11.48 -2.03
N MET A 84 57.51 11.70 -2.97
CA MET A 84 57.20 10.74 -4.02
C MET A 84 58.40 10.67 -4.98
N PRO A 85 58.98 9.49 -5.27
CA PRO A 85 60.08 9.38 -6.21
C PRO A 85 59.62 9.74 -7.62
N GLU A 86 60.44 10.52 -8.33
CA GLU A 86 60.28 10.80 -9.76
C GLU A 86 60.20 9.49 -10.57
N PRO A 87 59.35 9.44 -11.62
CA PRO A 87 59.32 8.30 -12.53
C PRO A 87 60.53 8.33 -13.46
N THR A 88 61.47 7.42 -13.23
CA THR A 88 62.54 7.09 -14.18
C THR A 88 61.93 6.50 -15.47
N PRO A 89 62.33 6.95 -16.66
CA PRO A 89 61.87 6.38 -17.92
C PRO A 89 62.69 5.14 -18.27
N GLY A 90 62.01 4.05 -18.62
CA GLY A 90 62.60 2.91 -19.33
C GLY A 90 62.42 1.56 -18.64
N GLY A 91 61.81 0.61 -19.35
CA GLY A 91 61.73 -0.77 -18.88
C GLY A 91 60.66 -1.61 -19.57
N THR A 92 60.87 -1.93 -20.84
CA THR A 92 60.19 -3.01 -21.57
C THR A 92 60.30 -4.34 -20.83
N SER A 93 59.17 -4.97 -20.45
CA SER A 93 59.09 -6.44 -20.29
C SER A 93 57.65 -6.92 -20.01
N SER A 94 57.01 -7.45 -21.06
CA SER A 94 56.24 -8.70 -21.06
C SER A 94 55.69 -9.23 -19.72
N LYS A 95 54.36 -9.10 -19.54
CA LYS A 95 53.51 -10.17 -18.97
C LYS A 95 52.04 -9.95 -19.37
N ARG A 96 51.60 -10.65 -20.41
CA ARG A 96 50.18 -10.77 -20.82
C ARG A 96 49.39 -11.41 -19.67
N SER A 97 48.45 -10.68 -19.10
CA SER A 97 47.32 -11.26 -18.35
C SER A 97 46.24 -11.71 -19.34
N ASN A 98 45.69 -12.90 -19.10
CA ASN A 98 44.67 -13.54 -19.92
C ASN A 98 43.36 -12.73 -19.96
N PRO A 99 42.72 -12.54 -21.13
CA PRO A 99 41.39 -11.96 -21.18
C PRO A 99 40.32 -12.97 -20.70
N LEU A 100 39.40 -12.45 -19.89
CA LEU A 100 38.19 -13.11 -19.40
C LEU A 100 37.37 -13.75 -20.55
N PRO A 101 36.69 -14.89 -20.31
CA PRO A 101 35.95 -15.61 -21.33
C PRO A 101 34.78 -14.79 -21.87
N ARG A 102 34.81 -14.56 -23.19
CA ARG A 102 33.75 -13.95 -23.98
C ARG A 102 32.46 -14.77 -23.93
N HIS A 103 31.34 -14.04 -23.90
CA HIS A 103 29.94 -14.35 -24.19
C HIS A 103 29.52 -15.81 -24.48
N PRO A 104 28.35 -16.25 -23.94
CA PRO A 104 27.80 -17.56 -24.24
C PRO A 104 27.58 -17.71 -25.75
N ARG A 105 28.15 -18.79 -26.31
CA ARG A 105 28.00 -19.20 -27.70
C ARG A 105 26.53 -19.07 -28.12
N ARG A 106 26.31 -18.31 -29.20
CA ARG A 106 25.04 -18.16 -29.91
C ARG A 106 24.52 -19.57 -30.22
N LYS A 107 23.57 -20.07 -29.41
CA LYS A 107 22.98 -21.41 -29.60
C LYS A 107 22.36 -21.45 -31.00
N GLY A 108 22.75 -22.45 -31.78
CA GLY A 108 22.32 -22.61 -33.17
C GLY A 108 20.78 -22.68 -33.30
N PRO A 109 20.24 -22.42 -34.50
CA PRO A 109 18.79 -22.37 -34.73
C PRO A 109 18.07 -23.64 -34.26
N PHE A 110 18.72 -24.81 -34.37
CA PHE A 110 18.18 -26.09 -33.88
C PHE A 110 17.84 -26.10 -32.38
N ALA A 111 18.67 -25.47 -31.54
CA ALA A 111 18.43 -25.41 -30.09
C ALA A 111 17.23 -24.52 -29.74
N ARG A 112 16.95 -23.50 -30.57
CA ARG A 112 15.76 -22.65 -30.41
C ARG A 112 14.49 -23.41 -30.79
N PHE A 113 14.53 -24.17 -31.88
CA PHE A 113 13.41 -25.03 -32.27
C PHE A 113 13.12 -26.11 -31.22
N MET A 114 14.15 -26.76 -30.67
CA MET A 114 13.97 -27.74 -29.59
C MET A 114 13.37 -27.13 -28.33
N LEU A 115 13.77 -25.91 -27.95
CA LEU A 115 13.20 -25.21 -26.80
C LEU A 115 11.70 -24.91 -27.01
N LEU A 116 11.31 -24.43 -28.20
CA LEU A 116 9.92 -24.15 -28.54
C LEU A 116 9.07 -25.44 -28.56
N PHE A 117 9.64 -26.53 -29.07
CA PHE A 117 8.96 -27.82 -29.11
C PHE A 117 8.72 -28.38 -27.70
N LEU A 118 9.71 -28.31 -26.82
CA LEU A 118 9.56 -28.71 -25.41
C LEU A 118 8.53 -27.84 -24.68
N PHE A 119 8.51 -26.54 -24.95
CA PHE A 119 7.50 -25.63 -24.40
C PHE A 119 6.08 -25.99 -24.86
N LEU A 120 5.92 -26.36 -26.13
CA LEU A 120 4.64 -26.82 -26.67
C LEU A 120 4.16 -28.10 -25.98
N ILE A 121 5.04 -29.09 -25.80
CA ILE A 121 4.71 -30.35 -25.11
C ILE A 121 4.30 -30.07 -23.66
N ALA A 122 5.06 -29.23 -22.95
CA ALA A 122 4.74 -28.86 -21.57
C ALA A 122 3.38 -28.15 -21.47
N SER A 123 3.06 -27.28 -22.44
CA SER A 123 1.78 -26.56 -22.49
C SER A 123 0.62 -27.52 -22.72
N VAL A 124 0.75 -28.49 -23.64
CA VAL A 124 -0.28 -29.51 -23.90
C VAL A 124 -0.50 -30.38 -22.65
N ALA A 125 0.57 -30.80 -21.98
CA ALA A 125 0.47 -31.59 -20.75
C ALA A 125 -0.24 -30.82 -19.63
N LEU A 126 0.03 -29.51 -19.49
CA LEU A 126 -0.62 -28.65 -18.50
C LEU A 126 -2.12 -28.51 -18.78
N VAL A 127 -2.49 -28.21 -20.04
CA VAL A 127 -3.92 -28.10 -20.44
C VAL A 127 -4.65 -29.42 -20.22
N PHE A 128 -4.03 -30.55 -20.55
CA PHE A 128 -4.61 -31.88 -20.32
C PHE A 128 -4.77 -32.18 -18.83
N GLY A 129 -3.81 -31.80 -18.00
CA GLY A 129 -3.87 -31.93 -16.54
C GLY A 129 -5.00 -31.10 -15.92
N VAL A 130 -5.17 -29.85 -16.36
CA VAL A 130 -6.27 -28.99 -15.88
C VAL A 130 -7.62 -29.54 -16.31
N LEU A 131 -7.77 -29.99 -17.56
CA LEU A 131 -9.01 -30.59 -18.05
C LEU A 131 -9.38 -31.87 -17.29
N THR A 132 -8.41 -32.73 -16.97
CA THR A 132 -8.67 -33.97 -16.22
C THR A 132 -9.08 -33.69 -14.77
N VAL A 133 -8.50 -32.69 -14.11
CA VAL A 133 -8.92 -32.29 -12.76
C VAL A 133 -10.33 -31.70 -12.76
N LEU A 134 -10.67 -30.84 -13.72
CA LEU A 134 -12.00 -30.24 -13.82
C LEU A 134 -13.09 -31.28 -14.11
N ASN A 135 -12.82 -32.26 -14.96
CA ASN A 135 -13.79 -33.31 -15.28
C ASN A 135 -14.04 -34.28 -14.12
N ASN A 136 -13.06 -34.43 -13.22
CA ASN A 136 -13.20 -35.28 -12.04
C ASN A 136 -13.96 -34.59 -10.90
N GLN A 137 -14.05 -33.26 -10.86
CA GLN A 137 -14.82 -32.53 -9.85
C GLN A 137 -16.33 -32.48 -10.14
N THR A 138 -16.77 -32.81 -11.36
CA THR A 138 -18.20 -32.81 -11.72
C THR A 138 -18.95 -34.08 -11.29
N LYS A 139 -18.29 -34.96 -10.53
CA LYS A 139 -18.75 -36.32 -10.26
C LYS A 139 -18.91 -36.60 -8.76
N ASP A 140 -19.52 -35.68 -8.02
CA ASP A 140 -20.04 -35.98 -6.68
C ASP A 140 -21.57 -36.16 -6.69
N PRO A 141 -22.10 -37.22 -6.05
CA PRO A 141 -23.51 -37.58 -6.07
C PRO A 141 -24.36 -36.73 -5.10
N ALA A 142 -25.61 -36.52 -5.49
CA ALA A 142 -26.61 -35.68 -4.83
C ALA A 142 -26.82 -35.96 -3.32
N PRO A 143 -27.18 -34.94 -2.51
CA PRO A 143 -27.35 -35.08 -1.07
C PRO A 143 -28.69 -35.74 -0.69
N ALA A 144 -28.61 -36.73 0.21
CA ALA A 144 -29.77 -37.35 0.85
C ALA A 144 -30.37 -36.44 1.94
N LYS A 145 -31.70 -36.50 2.05
CA LYS A 145 -32.59 -35.76 2.97
C LYS A 145 -32.24 -35.92 4.47
N PRO A 146 -32.53 -34.91 5.31
CA PRO A 146 -32.45 -35.02 6.77
C PRO A 146 -33.74 -35.58 7.38
N LEU A 147 -33.60 -36.44 8.40
CA LEU A 147 -34.67 -36.88 9.29
C LEU A 147 -34.16 -36.82 10.74
N LEU A 148 -34.87 -36.07 11.58
CA LEU A 148 -34.89 -36.09 13.05
C LEU A 148 -36.33 -36.48 13.47
N PRO A 149 -36.64 -36.78 14.75
CA PRO A 149 -35.91 -37.50 15.81
C PRO A 149 -36.81 -38.63 16.40
N PRO A 150 -36.51 -39.21 17.59
CA PRO A 150 -37.36 -38.84 18.72
C PRO A 150 -36.70 -38.78 20.11
N VAL A 151 -37.45 -38.10 20.98
CA VAL A 151 -37.33 -37.80 22.40
C VAL A 151 -37.45 -39.05 23.29
N THR A 152 -36.67 -39.18 24.37
CA THR A 152 -37.18 -39.71 25.66
C THR A 152 -36.33 -39.25 26.85
N SER A 153 -37.04 -38.96 27.94
CA SER A 153 -36.64 -38.29 29.18
C SER A 153 -36.19 -39.25 30.29
N SER A 154 -35.56 -38.66 31.33
CA SER A 154 -35.60 -39.06 32.76
C SER A 154 -34.65 -40.16 33.28
N SER A 155 -33.78 -39.81 34.26
CA SER A 155 -33.90 -40.26 35.67
C SER A 155 -32.68 -39.87 36.53
N LEU A 156 -32.97 -39.35 37.73
CA LEU A 156 -32.09 -39.15 38.89
C LEU A 156 -31.53 -40.46 39.49
N ARG A 157 -30.31 -40.39 40.07
CA ARG A 157 -29.81 -40.94 41.37
C ARG A 157 -28.26 -41.00 41.33
N GLU A 158 -27.50 -40.26 42.14
CA GLU A 158 -27.21 -40.38 43.59
C GLU A 158 -26.42 -41.65 43.98
N GLY A 159 -25.21 -41.47 44.54
CA GLY A 159 -24.47 -42.50 45.30
C GLY A 159 -22.94 -42.53 45.10
N THR A 160 -22.20 -42.10 46.11
CA THR A 160 -20.72 -41.96 46.24
C THR A 160 -19.98 -43.32 46.54
N PRO A 161 -18.64 -43.38 46.78
CA PRO A 161 -17.68 -44.41 46.33
C PRO A 161 -17.39 -45.45 47.47
N PRO A 162 -16.23 -46.13 47.67
CA PRO A 162 -14.97 -46.33 46.90
C PRO A 162 -14.54 -47.83 46.83
N THR A 163 -13.35 -48.14 46.29
CA THR A 163 -12.35 -49.15 46.78
C THR A 163 -11.37 -49.55 45.67
N ALA A 164 -10.09 -49.22 45.86
CA ALA A 164 -8.91 -49.90 45.27
C ALA A 164 -8.48 -51.04 46.25
N PRO A 165 -7.62 -52.06 45.92
CA PRO A 165 -6.29 -51.86 45.34
C PRO A 165 -5.60 -53.06 44.59
N THR A 166 -4.36 -52.80 44.12
CA THR A 166 -3.17 -53.70 44.11
C THR A 166 -2.73 -54.45 42.82
N ALA A 167 -1.72 -53.85 42.17
CA ALA A 167 -0.33 -54.30 41.84
C ALA A 167 0.03 -55.45 40.87
N LEU A 168 1.03 -55.16 40.00
CA LEU A 168 2.29 -55.89 39.68
C LEU A 168 2.99 -55.16 38.50
N GLY A 169 4.29 -54.87 38.37
CA GLY A 169 5.51 -54.98 39.17
C GLY A 169 6.78 -54.51 38.39
N LYS A 170 7.69 -53.75 39.07
CA LYS A 170 9.20 -53.85 39.14
C LYS A 170 10.12 -53.83 37.86
N PRO A 171 11.47 -53.63 37.96
CA PRO A 171 12.26 -52.46 38.45
C PRO A 171 13.62 -52.21 37.70
N ASN A 172 14.35 -51.12 37.99
CA ASN A 172 15.85 -51.08 38.16
C ASN A 172 16.30 -49.63 38.50
N THR A 173 16.80 -49.30 39.70
CA THR A 173 18.14 -49.47 40.34
C THR A 173 19.17 -48.37 39.99
N THR A 174 19.47 -47.56 41.01
CA THR A 174 20.39 -46.40 41.24
C THR A 174 21.90 -46.79 41.26
N PRO A 175 22.93 -45.90 41.43
CA PRO A 175 23.13 -44.99 42.59
C PRO A 175 23.86 -43.63 42.39
N GLU A 176 23.81 -42.88 43.50
CA GLU A 176 24.27 -41.53 43.88
C GLU A 176 25.71 -41.07 43.54
N THR A 177 25.89 -39.74 43.49
CA THR A 177 27.06 -39.05 44.06
C THR A 177 26.62 -37.82 44.86
N LYS A 178 27.00 -37.77 46.14
CA LYS A 178 26.80 -36.67 47.10
C LYS A 178 27.92 -35.63 46.96
N THR A 179 27.68 -34.33 47.14
CA THR A 179 27.95 -33.57 48.40
C THR A 179 27.41 -32.11 48.30
N PRO A 180 27.22 -31.41 49.43
CA PRO A 180 26.22 -30.36 49.67
C PRO A 180 26.83 -28.94 49.65
N VAL A 181 25.99 -27.87 49.73
CA VAL A 181 26.16 -26.69 50.62
C VAL A 181 25.14 -25.55 50.33
N LEU A 182 24.56 -25.07 51.45
CA LEU A 182 23.89 -23.77 51.77
C LEU A 182 22.50 -23.41 51.18
N PRO A 183 21.48 -23.14 52.04
CA PRO A 183 20.21 -22.56 51.64
C PRO A 183 20.33 -21.04 51.58
N VAL A 184 20.16 -20.46 50.39
CA VAL A 184 19.88 -19.03 50.23
C VAL A 184 18.35 -18.88 50.20
N PRO A 185 17.71 -18.19 51.15
CA PRO A 185 16.30 -17.89 51.04
C PRO A 185 16.12 -16.83 49.96
N GLU A 186 15.61 -17.25 48.81
CA GLU A 186 15.12 -16.34 47.77
C GLU A 186 13.84 -15.67 48.31
N PRO A 187 13.78 -14.33 48.37
CA PRO A 187 12.59 -13.65 48.87
C PRO A 187 11.42 -13.93 47.93
N ALA A 188 10.36 -14.53 48.47
CA ALA A 188 9.09 -14.74 47.80
C ALA A 188 8.56 -13.41 47.27
N GLN A 189 8.70 -13.18 45.96
CA GLN A 189 7.91 -12.16 45.29
C GLN A 189 6.47 -12.67 45.21
N PRO A 190 5.47 -11.94 45.72
CA PRO A 190 4.09 -12.31 45.51
C PRO A 190 3.80 -12.23 44.01
N GLN A 191 3.46 -13.36 43.41
CA GLN A 191 2.84 -13.39 42.08
C GLN A 191 1.52 -12.63 42.19
N ILE A 192 1.50 -11.39 41.69
CA ILE A 192 0.25 -10.71 41.37
C ILE A 192 -0.28 -11.45 40.15
N VAL A 193 -1.10 -12.47 40.40
CA VAL A 193 -1.99 -13.05 39.41
C VAL A 193 -3.00 -11.95 39.10
N GLU A 194 -2.73 -11.19 38.04
CA GLU A 194 -3.73 -10.32 37.44
C GLU A 194 -4.86 -11.25 36.95
N PRO A 195 -6.08 -11.14 37.51
CA PRO A 195 -7.16 -12.03 37.10
C PRO A 195 -7.49 -11.70 35.64
N VAL A 196 -7.29 -12.68 34.76
CA VAL A 196 -7.88 -12.67 33.42
C VAL A 196 -9.38 -12.42 33.62
N PRO A 197 -9.95 -11.33 33.07
CA PRO A 197 -11.39 -11.13 33.15
C PRO A 197 -12.07 -12.30 32.43
N GLU A 198 -12.74 -13.16 33.19
CA GLU A 198 -13.62 -14.18 32.64
C GLU A 198 -14.70 -13.45 31.84
N LEU A 199 -14.64 -13.60 30.51
CA LEU A 199 -15.70 -13.16 29.63
C LEU A 199 -16.99 -13.88 30.05
N PRO A 200 -18.13 -13.19 30.25
CA PRO A 200 -19.39 -13.85 30.56
C PRO A 200 -19.73 -14.90 29.49
N GLU A 201 -20.06 -16.12 29.93
CA GLU A 201 -20.43 -17.24 29.06
C GLU A 201 -21.52 -16.82 28.06
N GLY A 202 -21.20 -16.90 26.77
CA GLY A 202 -22.13 -16.66 25.67
C GLY A 202 -21.81 -15.49 24.75
N MET A 203 -20.78 -14.68 25.02
CA MET A 203 -20.25 -13.73 24.04
C MET A 203 -18.99 -14.29 23.38
N GLU A 204 -19.07 -14.63 22.09
CA GLU A 204 -17.85 -14.87 21.33
C GLU A 204 -17.00 -13.59 21.32
N PRO A 205 -15.66 -13.70 21.52
CA PRO A 205 -14.79 -12.54 21.44
C PRO A 205 -14.92 -11.91 20.05
N VAL A 206 -15.38 -10.66 19.99
CA VAL A 206 -15.55 -9.94 18.72
C VAL A 206 -14.19 -9.88 18.03
N SER A 207 -14.08 -10.55 16.87
CA SER A 207 -12.81 -10.62 16.16
C SER A 207 -12.31 -9.22 15.77
N PRO A 208 -10.99 -8.95 15.80
CA PRO A 208 -10.44 -7.67 15.38
C PRO A 208 -10.91 -7.24 13.98
N SER A 209 -11.02 -8.19 13.06
CA SER A 209 -11.54 -7.99 11.71
C SER A 209 -13.00 -7.51 11.70
N SER A 210 -13.84 -8.05 12.59
CA SER A 210 -15.24 -7.63 12.74
C SER A 210 -15.33 -6.19 13.27
N GLN A 211 -14.49 -5.83 14.24
CA GLN A 211 -14.44 -4.47 14.79
C GLN A 211 -13.97 -3.46 13.72
N ALA A 212 -12.95 -3.82 12.95
CA ALA A 212 -12.46 -3.01 11.84
C ALA A 212 -13.55 -2.77 10.78
N ARG A 213 -14.30 -3.84 10.42
CA ARG A 213 -15.43 -3.76 9.50
C ARG A 213 -16.53 -2.84 10.01
N GLU A 214 -16.90 -2.94 11.29
CA GLU A 214 -17.95 -2.12 11.89
C GLU A 214 -17.58 -0.62 11.88
N VAL A 215 -16.33 -0.28 12.21
CA VAL A 215 -15.84 1.11 12.15
C VAL A 215 -15.85 1.63 10.71
N LEU A 216 -15.45 0.80 9.75
CA LEU A 216 -15.52 1.16 8.33
C LEU A 216 -16.96 1.42 7.87
N ASP A 217 -17.91 0.57 8.25
CA ASP A 217 -19.32 0.76 7.89
C ASP A 217 -19.88 2.06 8.49
N LYS A 218 -19.55 2.37 9.74
CA LYS A 218 -19.90 3.67 10.36
C LYS A 218 -19.27 4.85 9.61
N PHE A 219 -18.01 4.74 9.21
CA PHE A 219 -17.30 5.78 8.47
C PHE A 219 -17.92 6.04 7.08
N LEU A 220 -18.28 4.98 6.36
CA LEU A 220 -18.91 5.06 5.04
C LEU A 220 -20.35 5.60 5.13
N ALA A 221 -21.09 5.22 6.18
CA ALA A 221 -22.47 5.67 6.41
C ALA A 221 -22.57 7.12 6.93
N ALA A 222 -21.53 7.62 7.60
CA ALA A 222 -21.46 9.01 8.05
C ALA A 222 -21.66 9.97 6.87
N LYS A 223 -22.30 11.11 7.12
CA LYS A 223 -22.64 12.11 6.08
C LYS A 223 -21.84 13.39 6.23
N THR A 224 -21.32 13.65 7.42
CA THR A 224 -20.64 14.90 7.77
C THR A 224 -19.22 14.62 8.25
N LEU A 225 -18.35 15.64 8.21
CA LEU A 225 -17.00 15.53 8.77
C LEU A 225 -17.05 15.29 10.29
N ALA A 226 -17.94 15.97 11.01
CA ALA A 226 -18.07 15.85 12.45
C ALA A 226 -18.38 14.41 12.91
N GLU A 227 -19.21 13.68 12.16
CA GLU A 227 -19.49 12.26 12.40
C GLU A 227 -18.27 11.37 12.13
N ARG A 228 -17.40 11.74 11.18
CA ARG A 228 -16.21 10.98 10.80
C ARG A 228 -15.01 11.22 11.71
N LEU A 229 -14.84 12.42 12.25
CA LEU A 229 -13.71 12.78 13.13
C LEU A 229 -13.42 11.76 14.25
N PRO A 230 -14.39 11.24 15.02
CA PRO A 230 -14.11 10.24 16.05
C PRO A 230 -13.67 8.88 15.51
N LEU A 231 -13.96 8.58 14.23
CA LEU A 231 -13.68 7.30 13.57
C LEU A 231 -12.34 7.25 12.85
N ILE A 232 -11.65 8.38 12.69
CA ILE A 232 -10.48 8.50 11.82
C ILE A 232 -9.18 8.75 12.59
N GLU A 233 -8.05 8.39 11.97
CA GLU A 233 -6.72 8.92 12.26
C GLU A 233 -6.15 9.60 11.01
N THR A 234 -5.56 10.79 11.18
CA THR A 234 -5.04 11.59 10.07
C THR A 234 -3.97 12.58 10.52
N LYS A 235 -3.04 12.88 9.62
CA LYS A 235 -2.08 14.00 9.76
C LYS A 235 -2.54 15.27 9.03
N THR A 236 -3.61 15.18 8.24
CA THR A 236 -4.16 16.27 7.47
C THR A 236 -4.68 17.37 8.40
N ALA A 237 -4.40 18.64 8.07
CA ALA A 237 -4.91 19.78 8.82
C ALA A 237 -6.43 19.91 8.73
N GLN A 238 -7.07 20.36 9.81
CA GLN A 238 -8.53 20.44 9.91
C GLN A 238 -9.19 21.21 8.74
N ALA A 239 -8.64 22.36 8.35
CA ALA A 239 -9.17 23.15 7.24
C ALA A 239 -9.16 22.40 5.90
N GLU A 240 -8.17 21.51 5.70
CA GLU A 240 -8.10 20.69 4.50
C GLU A 240 -9.09 19.52 4.55
N LEU A 241 -9.33 18.93 5.73
CA LEU A 241 -10.39 17.93 5.93
C LEU A 241 -11.77 18.50 5.60
N GLU A 242 -12.04 19.74 6.00
CA GLU A 242 -13.29 20.45 5.72
C GLU A 242 -13.48 20.73 4.22
N ALA A 243 -12.40 20.97 3.49
CA ALA A 243 -12.42 21.14 2.04
C ALA A 243 -12.48 19.80 1.26
N SER A 244 -12.28 18.67 1.94
CA SER A 244 -12.16 17.35 1.30
C SER A 244 -13.50 16.65 1.04
N CYS A 245 -13.44 15.47 0.41
CA CYS A 245 -14.59 14.58 0.24
C CYS A 245 -15.19 14.09 1.56
N LEU A 246 -14.46 14.16 2.68
CA LEU A 246 -14.93 13.73 4.01
C LEU A 246 -15.95 14.69 4.62
N ALA A 247 -16.11 15.90 4.08
CA ALA A 247 -17.13 16.84 4.53
C ALA A 247 -18.53 16.57 3.94
N ARG A 248 -18.64 15.62 3.00
CA ARG A 248 -19.88 15.32 2.27
C ARG A 248 -20.23 13.82 2.38
N PRO A 249 -21.46 13.42 2.04
CA PRO A 249 -21.80 12.01 1.90
C PRO A 249 -20.92 11.33 0.85
N LEU A 250 -20.38 10.15 1.18
CA LEU A 250 -19.65 9.32 0.20
C LEU A 250 -20.66 8.55 -0.67
N PRO A 251 -20.27 8.16 -1.91
CA PRO A 251 -21.09 7.27 -2.73
C PRO A 251 -21.37 5.95 -2.01
N ALA A 252 -22.45 5.30 -2.41
CA ALA A 252 -22.76 3.97 -1.89
C ALA A 252 -21.64 2.98 -2.25
N ALA A 253 -21.30 2.12 -1.29
CA ALA A 253 -20.37 1.01 -1.49
C ALA A 253 -21.17 -0.27 -1.76
N ASP A 254 -20.77 -1.04 -2.77
CA ASP A 254 -21.40 -2.32 -3.13
C ASP A 254 -20.69 -3.49 -2.45
N LYS A 255 -19.40 -3.68 -2.80
CA LYS A 255 -18.58 -4.77 -2.27
C LYS A 255 -17.53 -4.24 -1.33
N ILE A 256 -17.47 -4.85 -0.15
CA ILE A 256 -16.43 -4.56 0.84
C ILE A 256 -15.88 -5.86 1.39
N TYR A 257 -14.57 -6.06 1.22
CA TYR A 257 -13.85 -7.23 1.73
C TYR A 257 -12.44 -6.83 2.16
N ILE A 258 -11.79 -7.67 2.96
CA ILE A 258 -10.39 -7.47 3.35
C ILE A 258 -9.50 -8.00 2.22
N ASP A 259 -8.70 -7.10 1.65
CA ASP A 259 -7.74 -7.41 0.58
C ASP A 259 -6.42 -7.93 1.17
N MET A 260 -5.96 -7.27 2.24
CA MET A 260 -4.73 -7.62 2.94
C MET A 260 -4.87 -7.32 4.43
N GLN A 261 -4.22 -8.15 5.26
CA GLN A 261 -4.07 -7.91 6.69
C GLN A 261 -2.59 -7.98 7.05
N GLU A 262 -2.11 -6.97 7.76
CA GLU A 262 -0.74 -6.90 8.26
C GLU A 262 -0.75 -6.70 9.77
N SER A 263 0.02 -7.50 10.51
CA SER A 263 0.15 -7.38 11.96
C SER A 263 1.61 -7.12 12.33
N ILE A 264 1.87 -5.99 12.98
CA ILE A 264 3.18 -5.57 13.46
C ILE A 264 3.23 -5.79 14.97
N ALA A 265 3.74 -6.95 15.39
CA ALA A 265 3.73 -7.37 16.80
C ALA A 265 4.49 -6.40 17.72
N ILE A 266 5.60 -5.84 17.26
CA ILE A 266 6.46 -4.93 18.04
C ILE A 266 5.73 -3.63 18.37
N GLU A 267 5.00 -3.08 17.40
CA GLU A 267 4.22 -1.85 17.57
C GLU A 267 2.81 -2.12 18.13
N ARG A 268 2.43 -3.40 18.27
CA ARG A 268 1.07 -3.86 18.57
C ARG A 268 0.04 -3.26 17.61
N VAL A 269 0.39 -3.14 16.33
CA VAL A 269 -0.47 -2.57 15.30
C VAL A 269 -1.05 -3.69 14.43
N SER A 270 -2.34 -3.63 14.14
CA SER A 270 -2.99 -4.47 13.14
C SER A 270 -3.67 -3.60 12.09
N ASP A 271 -3.25 -3.77 10.84
CA ASP A 271 -3.68 -3.02 9.67
C ASP A 271 -4.55 -3.92 8.79
N PHE A 272 -5.76 -3.43 8.49
CA PHE A 272 -6.74 -4.10 7.64
C PHE A 272 -6.98 -3.23 6.40
N TYR A 273 -6.49 -3.69 5.26
CA TYR A 273 -6.66 -3.03 3.98
C TYR A 273 -7.96 -3.53 3.37
N HIS A 274 -9.02 -2.74 3.48
CA HIS A 274 -10.33 -3.07 2.92
C HIS A 274 -10.42 -2.59 1.47
N SER A 275 -10.76 -3.49 0.55
CA SER A 275 -11.20 -3.10 -0.79
C SER A 275 -12.66 -2.68 -0.72
N VAL A 276 -12.94 -1.49 -1.21
CA VAL A 276 -14.27 -0.88 -1.24
C VAL A 276 -14.60 -0.48 -2.69
N ASP A 277 -15.64 -1.08 -3.24
CA ASP A 277 -16.13 -0.76 -4.58
C ASP A 277 -17.23 0.30 -4.48
N PHE A 278 -16.92 1.54 -4.86
CA PHE A 278 -17.90 2.65 -4.87
C PHE A 278 -18.73 2.63 -6.16
N ILE A 279 -20.02 2.94 -6.05
CA ILE A 279 -20.93 3.07 -7.19
C ILE A 279 -20.83 4.48 -7.77
N GLY A 280 -20.30 4.60 -8.99
CA GLY A 280 -20.23 5.86 -9.75
C GLY A 280 -21.51 6.22 -10.51
N GLU A 281 -21.50 7.36 -11.22
CA GLU A 281 -22.67 7.94 -11.90
C GLU A 281 -23.31 7.03 -12.97
N ASN A 282 -22.55 6.10 -13.54
CA ASN A 282 -23.02 5.16 -14.58
C ASN A 282 -23.09 3.71 -14.07
N ASN A 283 -23.31 3.51 -12.76
CA ASN A 283 -23.20 2.19 -12.09
C ASN A 283 -21.83 1.51 -12.31
N GLN A 284 -20.81 2.26 -12.70
CA GLN A 284 -19.45 1.75 -12.76
C GLN A 284 -18.93 1.57 -11.33
N LEU A 285 -18.38 0.39 -11.05
CA LEU A 285 -17.69 0.13 -9.80
C LEU A 285 -16.31 0.80 -9.83
N ILE A 286 -16.04 1.64 -8.84
CA ILE A 286 -14.81 2.39 -8.69
C ILE A 286 -14.09 1.88 -7.43
N PRO A 287 -13.18 0.92 -7.58
CA PRO A 287 -12.53 0.28 -6.46
C PRO A 287 -11.42 1.12 -5.84
N HIS A 288 -11.38 1.13 -4.51
CA HIS A 288 -10.36 1.80 -3.71
C HIS A 288 -9.99 0.96 -2.49
N ILE A 289 -8.77 1.14 -2.00
CA ILE A 289 -8.35 0.59 -0.70
C ILE A 289 -8.57 1.63 0.40
N ILE A 290 -9.20 1.21 1.50
CA ILE A 290 -9.33 1.98 2.75
C ILE A 290 -8.66 1.19 3.87
N LEU A 291 -7.75 1.85 4.59
CA LEU A 291 -7.04 1.23 5.70
C LEU A 291 -7.78 1.48 7.02
N VAL A 292 -8.03 0.41 7.77
CA VAL A 292 -8.49 0.45 9.15
C VAL A 292 -7.37 -0.11 10.05
N ARG A 293 -6.99 0.67 11.05
CA ARG A 293 -5.88 0.36 11.96
C ARG A 293 -6.37 0.17 13.38
N ILE A 294 -5.82 -0.84 14.05
CA ILE A 294 -5.98 -1.07 15.49
C ILE A 294 -4.60 -0.92 16.14
N ARG A 295 -4.48 -0.08 17.19
CA ARG A 295 -3.24 0.15 17.94
C ARG A 295 -3.37 -0.34 19.37
N GLY A 296 -2.75 -1.49 19.68
CA GLY A 296 -2.83 -2.11 21.00
C GLY A 296 -4.28 -2.41 21.38
N ALA A 297 -4.72 -1.88 22.51
CA ALA A 297 -6.09 -2.01 23.01
C ALA A 297 -7.02 -0.85 22.60
N SER A 298 -6.58 0.04 21.71
CA SER A 298 -7.41 1.15 21.25
C SER A 298 -8.55 0.67 20.35
N SER A 299 -9.62 1.47 20.26
CA SER A 299 -10.64 1.26 19.23
C SER A 299 -10.02 1.32 17.82
N PRO A 300 -10.53 0.55 16.84
CA PRO A 300 -10.13 0.68 15.44
C PRO A 300 -10.39 2.10 14.92
N LYS A 301 -9.53 2.58 14.03
CA LYS A 301 -9.67 3.88 13.35
C LYS A 301 -9.36 3.76 11.86
N VAL A 302 -10.08 4.52 11.05
CA VAL A 302 -9.82 4.62 9.61
C VAL A 302 -8.65 5.56 9.37
N VAL A 303 -7.60 5.08 8.71
CA VAL A 303 -6.47 5.91 8.27
C VAL A 303 -6.87 6.57 6.97
N VAL A 304 -7.21 7.86 7.02
CA VAL A 304 -7.84 8.53 5.87
C VAL A 304 -6.87 9.18 4.89
N ASP A 305 -5.61 9.42 5.27
CA ASP A 305 -4.65 10.08 4.37
C ASP A 305 -4.48 9.33 3.03
N PRO A 306 -4.32 7.98 2.97
CA PRO A 306 -4.28 7.26 1.71
C PRO A 306 -5.56 7.37 0.87
N PHE A 307 -6.71 7.42 1.54
CA PHE A 307 -8.00 7.58 0.89
C PHE A 307 -8.16 8.99 0.30
N LEU A 308 -7.68 10.02 0.99
CA LEU A 308 -7.64 11.39 0.49
C LEU A 308 -6.66 11.54 -0.68
N ASP A 309 -5.53 10.84 -0.63
CA ASP A 309 -4.52 10.87 -1.69
C ASP A 309 -5.02 10.22 -2.99
N THR A 310 -5.77 9.13 -2.86
CA THR A 310 -6.37 8.40 -3.99
C THR A 310 -7.75 8.93 -4.37
N TYR A 311 -8.79 8.53 -3.65
CA TYR A 311 -10.19 8.87 -3.91
C TYR A 311 -10.47 10.38 -3.76
N GLY A 312 -9.92 11.01 -2.72
CA GLY A 312 -10.05 12.46 -2.51
C GLY A 312 -9.39 13.30 -3.60
N GLY A 313 -8.58 12.68 -4.46
CA GLY A 313 -8.05 13.28 -5.66
C GLY A 313 -6.86 14.19 -5.45
N ARG A 314 -6.18 14.17 -4.28
CA ARG A 314 -4.96 14.96 -4.08
C ARG A 314 -3.86 14.57 -5.05
N LEU A 315 -3.60 13.27 -5.22
CA LEU A 315 -2.62 12.79 -6.18
C LEU A 315 -3.02 13.14 -7.60
N ALA A 316 -4.28 12.91 -7.96
CA ALA A 316 -4.79 13.26 -9.28
C ALA A 316 -4.66 14.76 -9.56
N GLY A 317 -4.94 15.61 -8.56
CA GLY A 317 -4.77 17.05 -8.60
C GLY A 317 -3.30 17.45 -8.80
N TYR A 318 -2.40 16.87 -8.02
CA TYR A 318 -0.95 17.10 -8.13
C TYR A 318 -0.38 16.66 -9.49
N ALA A 319 -0.90 15.55 -10.04
CA ALA A 319 -0.46 14.98 -11.31
C ALA A 319 -1.01 15.68 -12.56
N LYS A 320 -1.97 16.60 -12.42
CA LYS A 320 -2.55 17.33 -13.56
C LYS A 320 -1.61 18.37 -14.17
N ALA A 321 -0.80 19.04 -13.34
CA ALA A 321 0.02 20.15 -13.80
C ALA A 321 1.34 20.25 -13.02
N PRO A 322 2.43 20.73 -13.67
CA PRO A 322 3.73 20.85 -13.05
C PRO A 322 3.78 21.88 -11.91
N VAL A 323 4.04 21.41 -10.69
CA VAL A 323 4.24 22.26 -9.50
C VAL A 323 5.69 22.21 -9.02
N ASP A 324 6.16 23.27 -8.38
CA ASP A 324 7.56 23.37 -7.94
C ASP A 324 7.86 22.57 -6.67
N GLN A 325 6.83 22.36 -5.84
CA GLN A 325 6.97 21.66 -4.57
C GLN A 325 6.86 20.14 -4.76
N ALA A 326 7.71 19.40 -4.05
CA ALA A 326 7.55 17.95 -3.93
C ALA A 326 6.30 17.62 -3.11
N GLY A 327 5.59 16.58 -3.50
CA GLY A 327 4.43 16.04 -2.78
C GLY A 327 4.75 14.69 -2.14
N VAL A 328 4.11 14.40 -1.01
CA VAL A 328 4.19 13.09 -0.34
C VAL A 328 2.81 12.48 -0.36
N PHE A 329 2.70 11.23 -0.85
CA PHE A 329 1.42 10.55 -1.03
C PHE A 329 1.48 9.12 -0.49
N GLN A 330 0.42 8.68 0.16
CA GLN A 330 0.22 7.31 0.63
C GLN A 330 -0.68 6.58 -0.36
N ILE A 331 -0.12 5.66 -1.13
CA ILE A 331 -0.82 5.03 -2.27
C ILE A 331 -0.34 3.60 -2.49
N THR A 332 -1.05 2.86 -3.34
CA THR A 332 -0.58 1.57 -3.85
C THR A 332 0.28 1.81 -5.09
N VAL A 333 1.48 1.24 -5.15
CA VAL A 333 2.39 1.38 -6.28
C VAL A 333 2.72 0.04 -6.91
N SER A 334 2.93 0.02 -8.23
CA SER A 334 3.43 -1.15 -8.96
C SER A 334 4.57 -0.74 -9.88
N ALA A 335 5.73 -1.37 -9.71
CA ALA A 335 6.94 -1.03 -10.47
C ALA A 335 7.02 -1.84 -11.77
N LEU A 336 7.44 -1.17 -12.84
CA LEU A 336 7.71 -1.76 -14.15
C LEU A 336 9.17 -1.59 -14.53
N ALA A 337 9.74 -2.66 -15.10
CA ALA A 337 11.16 -2.75 -15.45
C ALA A 337 11.59 -1.87 -16.65
N SER A 338 10.68 -1.08 -17.22
CA SER A 338 10.94 -0.27 -18.41
C SER A 338 10.02 0.95 -18.45
N CYS A 339 10.57 2.09 -18.90
CA CYS A 339 9.83 3.28 -19.26
C CYS A 339 9.50 3.29 -20.76
N TYR A 340 8.21 3.30 -21.09
CA TYR A 340 7.72 3.36 -22.47
C TYR A 340 7.31 4.76 -22.92
N ASN A 341 7.30 5.74 -22.00
CA ASN A 341 6.89 7.11 -22.32
C ASN A 341 7.98 7.84 -23.12
N GLU A 342 7.65 8.25 -24.35
CA GLU A 342 8.54 8.96 -25.27
C GLU A 342 8.88 10.37 -24.81
N ASN A 343 8.05 10.97 -23.95
CA ASN A 343 8.28 12.32 -23.43
C ASN A 343 9.31 12.34 -22.30
N VAL A 344 9.72 11.18 -21.78
CA VAL A 344 10.69 11.08 -20.68
C VAL A 344 12.11 10.96 -21.24
N PRO A 345 13.02 11.92 -20.94
CA PRO A 345 14.40 11.86 -21.40
C PRO A 345 15.16 10.67 -20.80
N ASN A 346 16.08 10.08 -21.57
CA ASN A 346 16.87 8.91 -21.19
C ASN A 346 16.02 7.73 -20.69
N ARG A 347 14.87 7.47 -21.33
CA ARG A 347 13.89 6.46 -20.92
C ARG A 347 14.48 5.06 -20.71
N GLU A 348 15.53 4.71 -21.44
CA GLU A 348 16.23 3.42 -21.31
C GLU A 348 16.93 3.24 -19.94
N LYS A 349 17.28 4.35 -19.29
CA LYS A 349 17.87 4.38 -17.94
C LYS A 349 16.84 4.55 -16.84
N LYS A 350 15.55 4.67 -17.18
CA LYS A 350 14.45 4.91 -16.25
C LYS A 350 13.50 3.71 -16.19
N LEU A 351 12.87 3.59 -15.04
CA LEU A 351 11.83 2.64 -14.71
C LEU A 351 10.53 3.40 -14.48
N THR A 352 9.40 2.70 -14.52
CA THR A 352 8.08 3.30 -14.32
C THR A 352 7.47 2.81 -13.02
N LEU A 353 6.92 3.72 -12.24
CA LEU A 353 6.13 3.46 -11.05
C LEU A 353 4.67 3.83 -11.37
N LYS A 354 3.79 2.83 -11.45
CA LYS A 354 2.35 3.06 -11.55
C LYS A 354 1.80 3.42 -10.18
N LEU A 355 1.04 4.50 -10.10
CA LEU A 355 0.39 4.97 -8.89
C LEU A 355 -1.09 4.61 -8.96
N LEU A 356 -1.53 3.67 -8.11
CA LEU A 356 -2.80 2.95 -8.24
C LEU A 356 -3.75 3.24 -7.07
N PRO A 357 -5.08 3.23 -7.29
CA PRO A 357 -6.06 3.26 -6.20
C PRO A 357 -6.22 1.89 -5.50
N ARG A 358 -5.99 0.80 -6.24
CA ARG A 358 -5.98 -0.61 -5.82
C ARG A 358 -5.09 -1.40 -6.78
N ASP A 359 -4.62 -2.58 -6.37
CA ASP A 359 -3.95 -3.51 -7.29
C ASP A 359 -4.82 -3.84 -8.52
N ASN A 360 -4.16 -4.05 -9.66
CA ASN A 360 -4.75 -4.36 -10.97
C ASN A 360 -5.72 -3.31 -11.54
N GLU A 361 -5.77 -2.11 -10.96
CA GLU A 361 -6.58 -1.01 -11.47
C GLU A 361 -5.81 -0.09 -12.43
N LYS A 362 -6.57 0.78 -13.12
CA LYS A 362 -5.98 1.85 -13.93
C LYS A 362 -5.18 2.79 -13.03
N ALA A 363 -3.94 3.10 -13.44
CA ALA A 363 -3.11 4.06 -12.72
C ALA A 363 -3.73 5.46 -12.73
N ILE A 364 -3.74 6.11 -11.56
CA ILE A 364 -4.09 7.51 -11.38
C ILE A 364 -3.06 8.38 -12.11
N ALA A 365 -1.78 8.03 -11.95
CA ALA A 365 -0.66 8.66 -12.61
C ALA A 365 0.51 7.67 -12.75
N GLU A 366 1.45 8.01 -13.62
CA GLU A 366 2.73 7.32 -13.75
C GLU A 366 3.85 8.26 -13.31
N ALA A 367 4.76 7.74 -12.50
CA ALA A 367 5.99 8.43 -12.13
C ALA A 367 7.20 7.62 -12.63
N TYR A 368 8.33 8.30 -12.81
CA TYR A 368 9.55 7.71 -13.35
C TYR A 368 10.70 7.86 -12.38
N PHE A 369 11.61 6.89 -12.36
CA PHE A 369 12.79 6.92 -11.50
C PHE A 369 13.96 6.22 -12.20
N GLY A 370 15.19 6.62 -11.86
CA GLY A 370 16.39 6.03 -12.45
C GLY A 370 16.64 4.60 -11.97
N ARG A 371 17.22 3.75 -12.82
CA ARG A 371 17.67 2.40 -12.41
C ARG A 371 18.68 2.41 -11.25
N GLN A 372 19.45 3.49 -11.14
CA GLN A 372 20.47 3.69 -10.10
C GLN A 372 19.96 4.52 -8.92
N SER A 373 18.67 4.86 -8.86
CA SER A 373 18.09 5.57 -7.72
C SER A 373 17.93 4.63 -6.52
N GLU A 374 17.69 5.19 -5.33
CA GLU A 374 17.34 4.42 -4.12
C GLU A 374 16.20 3.43 -4.40
N ILE A 375 15.16 3.88 -5.11
CA ILE A 375 14.02 3.04 -5.51
C ILE A 375 14.46 1.91 -6.46
N GLY A 376 15.32 2.21 -7.44
CA GLY A 376 15.87 1.20 -8.35
C GLY A 376 16.67 0.13 -7.61
N LEU A 377 17.51 0.53 -6.65
CA LEU A 377 18.28 -0.39 -5.82
C LEU A 377 17.38 -1.25 -4.92
N MET A 378 16.31 -0.68 -4.34
CA MET A 378 15.34 -1.45 -3.54
C MET A 378 14.66 -2.58 -4.34
N LEU A 379 14.39 -2.36 -5.64
CA LEU A 379 13.79 -3.38 -6.51
C LEU A 379 14.73 -4.53 -6.84
N GLU A 380 16.03 -4.26 -6.94
CA GLU A 380 17.04 -5.25 -7.32
C GLU A 380 17.57 -6.05 -6.11
N ASP A 381 17.56 -5.46 -4.91
CA ASP A 381 18.07 -6.10 -3.69
C ASP A 381 17.21 -7.32 -3.26
N GLY A 382 15.92 -7.35 -3.64
CA GLY A 382 15.02 -8.48 -3.39
C GLY A 382 14.68 -8.74 -1.91
N THR A 383 15.32 -8.02 -0.99
CA THR A 383 15.05 -8.00 0.45
C THR A 383 13.79 -7.21 0.79
N TYR A 384 13.45 -6.24 -0.07
CA TYR A 384 12.26 -5.42 0.06
C TYR A 384 11.03 -6.15 -0.50
N SER A 385 9.86 -5.89 0.09
CA SER A 385 8.58 -6.45 -0.37
C SER A 385 8.11 -5.88 -1.73
N LEU A 386 8.83 -4.90 -2.27
CA LEU A 386 8.57 -4.31 -3.58
C LEU A 386 9.27 -5.12 -4.68
N SER A 387 8.52 -5.58 -5.67
CA SER A 387 9.06 -6.32 -6.82
C SER A 387 8.33 -5.93 -8.10
N TYR A 388 8.98 -6.17 -9.24
CA TYR A 388 8.39 -5.86 -10.55
C TYR A 388 7.05 -6.58 -10.75
N GLY A 389 6.04 -5.82 -11.17
CA GLY A 389 4.70 -6.32 -11.45
C GLY A 389 3.85 -6.65 -10.22
N LYS A 390 4.36 -6.50 -8.99
CA LYS A 390 3.56 -6.61 -7.77
C LYS A 390 3.20 -5.23 -7.25
N ALA A 391 1.94 -5.06 -6.87
CA ALA A 391 1.49 -3.86 -6.19
C ALA A 391 1.84 -3.91 -4.69
N LYS A 392 2.18 -2.76 -4.11
CA LYS A 392 2.42 -2.61 -2.67
C LYS A 392 1.95 -1.24 -2.19
N ALA A 393 1.28 -1.21 -1.03
CA ALA A 393 0.99 0.02 -0.32
C ALA A 393 2.30 0.68 0.16
N CYS A 394 2.50 1.96 -0.11
CA CYS A 394 3.70 2.68 0.31
C CYS A 394 3.45 4.19 0.45
N THR A 395 4.41 4.87 1.07
CA THR A 395 4.50 6.33 1.05
C THR A 395 5.55 6.77 0.03
N VAL A 396 5.13 7.45 -1.02
CA VAL A 396 5.98 7.94 -2.12
C VAL A 396 6.17 9.45 -2.04
N MET A 397 7.40 9.90 -2.28
CA MET A 397 7.71 11.30 -2.53
C MET A 397 7.85 11.54 -4.03
N LEU A 398 7.02 12.44 -4.56
CA LEU A 398 6.94 12.79 -5.97
C LEU A 398 7.39 14.24 -6.18
N ARG A 399 7.96 14.52 -7.34
CA ARG A 399 8.26 15.87 -7.80
C ARG A 399 8.08 15.96 -9.31
N TRP A 400 7.68 17.11 -9.80
CA TRP A 400 7.77 17.40 -11.22
C TRP A 400 9.19 17.72 -11.63
N ASN A 401 9.79 16.87 -12.47
CA ASN A 401 11.08 17.17 -13.07
C ASN A 401 10.85 18.09 -14.28
N LYS A 402 11.31 19.34 -14.12
CA LYS A 402 11.27 20.40 -15.14
C LYS A 402 12.67 20.66 -15.74
N GLU A 403 13.69 20.00 -15.22
CA GLU A 403 15.10 20.26 -15.53
C GLU A 403 15.56 19.49 -16.76
N ASP A 404 15.21 18.20 -16.86
CA ASP A 404 15.64 17.34 -17.97
C ASP A 404 15.06 17.80 -19.32
N ASN A 405 13.80 18.26 -19.32
CA ASN A 405 13.13 18.80 -20.48
C ASN A 405 12.04 19.81 -20.03
N PRO A 406 12.32 21.12 -20.07
CA PRO A 406 11.38 22.15 -19.63
C PRO A 406 10.06 22.17 -20.41
N GLU A 407 10.06 21.76 -21.68
CA GLU A 407 8.85 21.73 -22.52
C GLU A 407 7.95 20.53 -22.21
N LYS A 408 8.51 19.47 -21.63
CA LYS A 408 7.81 18.22 -21.34
C LYS A 408 8.16 17.72 -19.94
N PRO A 409 7.70 18.44 -18.90
CA PRO A 409 7.90 18.02 -17.53
C PRO A 409 7.18 16.70 -17.27
N TYR A 410 7.76 15.89 -16.39
CA TYR A 410 7.20 14.59 -16.03
C TYR A 410 7.27 14.38 -14.51
N LEU A 411 6.44 13.48 -14.00
CA LEU A 411 6.46 13.10 -12.60
C LEU A 411 7.65 12.18 -12.32
N GLU A 412 8.52 12.61 -11.42
CA GLU A 412 9.65 11.84 -10.93
C GLU A 412 9.33 11.31 -9.52
N ALA A 413 9.55 10.01 -9.32
CA ALA A 413 9.51 9.41 -7.99
C ALA A 413 10.91 9.54 -7.37
N ILE A 414 11.02 10.42 -6.37
CA ILE A 414 12.30 10.72 -5.71
C ILE A 414 12.66 9.61 -4.73
N LYS A 415 11.69 9.22 -3.89
CA LYS A 415 11.92 8.30 -2.78
C LYS A 415 10.67 7.50 -2.41
N LEU A 416 10.87 6.27 -1.95
CA LEU A 416 9.89 5.50 -1.20
C LEU A 416 10.29 5.56 0.28
N ASN A 417 9.49 6.24 1.10
CA ASN A 417 9.83 6.43 2.51
C ASN A 417 9.59 5.17 3.34
N ARG A 418 8.48 4.48 3.07
CA ARG A 418 8.07 3.23 3.72
C ARG A 418 7.25 2.38 2.77
N LEU A 419 7.36 1.06 2.91
CA LEU A 419 6.61 0.06 2.13
C LEU A 419 5.34 -0.40 2.86
N ASP A 420 4.76 0.53 3.60
CA ASP A 420 3.47 0.46 4.28
C ASP A 420 2.85 1.86 4.28
N TRP A 421 1.62 1.98 4.80
CA TRP A 421 0.99 3.26 5.12
C TRP A 421 1.15 3.59 6.61
N ASN A 422 2.29 3.24 7.21
CA ASN A 422 2.59 3.64 8.58
C ASN A 422 3.18 5.08 8.55
N PRO A 423 2.53 6.06 9.21
CA PRO A 423 2.94 7.46 9.22
C PRO A 423 4.38 7.76 9.65
#